data_AF-A0A7W8LQ74-F1
#
_entry.id   AF-A0A7W8LQ74-F1
#
_cell.length_a   1.000
_cell.length_b   1.000
_cell.length_c   1.000
_cell.angle_alpha   90.00
_cell.angle_beta   90.00
_cell.angle_gamma   90.00
#
_symmetry.space_group_name_H-M   'P 1'
#
loop_
_entity.id
_entity.type
_entity.pdbx_description
1 polymer ?
#
loop_
_entity_poly.entity_id
_entity_poly.type
_entity_poly.pdbx_seq_one_letter_code
_entity_poly.pdbx_strand_id
1 'polypeptide(L)'
;MKPLYPLTVEVRVRRQGGPWTRYFSFGEWRASGLRASPRVTRTPDGTVNTDTLTLPFRADAFQYRVTAGAGLQVRLLSFNTSDTALRFRDQGAAGQAAAWNRVLNVPGLSQMIYPDGGPVWCSPTSVSMLLGFWKNPVRVPDAAKATFDAVYQGFGNWPFNTAYAGTQGLQAFVTRMGSLRDAEAYLGQGLPLAVSVRFGAGELPGGPLTWSDGHVMVLTGFDAQGNPVVNDPAAPSDAKVKRTYPRATFERLWLNHAGGMAYVTAPAP
;
A
#
# COMPACT_ATOMS: atom_id res chain seq x y z
N MET A 1 -12.70 22.10 16.12
CA MET A 1 -11.61 21.26 16.65
C MET A 1 -10.28 21.95 16.37
N LYS A 2 -9.40 22.11 17.38
CA LYS A 2 -8.04 22.62 17.14
C LYS A 2 -7.31 21.63 16.20
N PRO A 3 -6.56 22.10 15.20
CA PRO A 3 -5.79 21.20 14.35
C PRO A 3 -4.80 20.43 15.23
N LEU A 4 -4.88 19.10 15.18
CA LEU A 4 -3.85 18.27 15.80
C LEU A 4 -2.51 18.60 15.15
N TYR A 5 -1.49 18.77 15.97
CA TYR A 5 -0.11 18.95 15.53
C TYR A 5 0.31 17.77 14.64
N PRO A 6 1.14 17.99 13.60
CA PRO A 6 1.47 16.93 12.67
C PRO A 6 2.44 15.92 13.28
N LEU A 7 2.45 14.72 12.69
CA LEU A 7 3.59 13.82 12.74
C LEU A 7 4.43 14.06 11.49
N THR A 8 5.74 14.20 11.66
CA THR A 8 6.69 14.26 10.55
C THR A 8 7.71 13.12 10.67
N VAL A 9 8.10 12.61 9.51
CA VAL A 9 9.19 11.63 9.39
C VAL A 9 10.22 12.21 8.46
N GLU A 10 11.48 12.17 8.88
CA GLU A 10 12.62 12.49 8.04
C GLU A 10 13.57 11.30 8.01
N VAL A 11 14.17 11.01 6.86
CA VAL A 11 15.14 9.93 6.70
C VAL A 11 16.40 10.46 6.07
N ARG A 12 17.56 10.00 6.52
CA ARG A 12 18.82 10.15 5.80
C ARG A 12 19.47 8.80 5.61
N VAL A 13 20.35 8.71 4.62
CA VAL A 13 21.06 7.47 4.29
C VAL A 13 22.55 7.70 4.29
N ARG A 14 23.33 6.63 4.47
CA ARG A 14 24.78 6.66 4.34
C ARG A 14 25.19 6.04 3.01
N ARG A 15 25.95 6.78 2.22
CA ARG A 15 26.61 6.23 1.02
C ARG A 15 27.52 5.09 1.47
N GLN A 16 27.61 4.00 0.71
CA GLN A 16 28.44 2.86 1.09
C GLN A 16 29.89 3.29 1.39
N GLY A 17 30.35 3.09 2.63
CA GLY A 17 31.68 3.53 3.10
C GLY A 17 31.93 5.04 3.09
N GLY A 18 30.88 5.86 2.94
CA GLY A 18 30.97 7.31 2.73
C GLY A 18 30.17 8.13 3.73
N PRO A 19 29.96 9.43 3.44
CA PRO A 19 29.24 10.34 4.34
C PRO A 19 27.73 10.06 4.37
N TRP A 20 27.09 10.58 5.42
CA TRP A 20 25.63 10.68 5.51
C TRP A 20 25.11 11.79 4.60
N THR A 21 23.97 11.56 3.97
CA THR A 21 23.21 12.61 3.26
C THR A 21 22.60 13.60 4.25
N ARG A 22 22.06 14.70 3.72
CA ARG A 22 21.05 15.48 4.47
C ARG A 22 19.80 14.64 4.73
N TYR A 23 18.98 15.10 5.67
CA TYR A 23 17.66 14.52 5.90
C TYR A 23 16.70 14.88 4.75
N PHE A 24 15.97 13.86 4.30
CA PHE A 24 14.86 13.95 3.38
C PHE A 24 13.57 13.89 4.16
N SER A 25 12.71 14.90 4.02
CA SER A 25 11.37 14.88 4.62
C SER A 25 10.45 13.93 3.86
N PHE A 26 9.59 13.21 4.59
CA PHE A 26 8.48 12.41 4.08
C PHE A 26 7.12 13.11 4.31
N GLY A 27 7.16 14.40 4.67
CA GLY A 27 5.98 15.25 4.75
C GLY A 27 5.34 15.27 6.13
N GLU A 28 4.10 15.74 6.17
CA GLU A 28 3.30 15.90 7.39
C GLU A 28 2.04 15.04 7.31
N TRP A 29 1.83 14.23 8.35
CA TRP A 29 0.59 13.51 8.56
C TRP A 29 -0.18 14.07 9.76
N ARG A 30 -1.51 14.09 9.67
CA ARG A 30 -2.44 14.56 10.70
C ARG A 30 -3.67 13.65 10.72
N ALA A 31 -4.15 13.26 11.90
CA ALA A 31 -5.37 12.47 12.01
C ALA A 31 -6.62 13.23 11.49
N SER A 32 -6.57 14.56 11.46
CA SER A 32 -7.64 15.42 10.94
C SER A 32 -7.06 16.65 10.23
N GLY A 33 -7.73 17.11 9.17
CA GLY A 33 -7.30 18.26 8.39
C GLY A 33 -6.34 17.90 7.26
N LEU A 34 -5.53 18.86 6.83
CA LEU A 34 -4.62 18.71 5.69
C LEU A 34 -3.42 17.82 6.03
N ARG A 35 -3.09 16.93 5.11
CA ARG A 35 -1.90 16.07 5.11
C ARG A 35 -1.19 16.24 3.78
N ALA A 36 0.13 16.18 3.77
CA ALA A 36 0.89 16.44 2.55
C ALA A 36 2.22 15.68 2.56
N SER A 37 2.50 14.96 1.48
CA SER A 37 3.86 14.56 1.13
C SER A 37 4.76 15.79 0.92
N PRO A 38 6.10 15.66 0.93
CA PRO A 38 6.97 16.75 0.51
C PRO A 38 6.72 17.10 -0.96
N ARG A 39 7.02 18.35 -1.33
CA ARG A 39 7.16 18.69 -2.75
C ARG A 39 8.35 17.91 -3.32
N VAL A 40 8.16 17.27 -4.47
CA VAL A 40 9.22 16.53 -5.15
C VAL A 40 10.40 17.47 -5.42
N THR A 41 11.51 17.21 -4.75
CA THR A 41 12.76 17.95 -4.91
C THR A 41 13.84 16.96 -5.31
N ARG A 42 14.44 17.17 -6.49
CA ARG A 42 15.56 16.36 -6.95
C ARG A 42 16.87 16.92 -6.39
N THR A 43 17.62 16.09 -5.70
CA THR A 43 18.95 16.42 -5.17
C THR A 43 19.99 15.45 -5.73
N PRO A 44 21.29 15.78 -5.68
CA PRO A 44 22.35 14.83 -6.01
C PRO A 44 22.35 13.57 -5.12
N ASP A 45 21.78 13.66 -3.92
CA ASP A 45 21.73 12.55 -2.96
C ASP A 45 20.50 11.65 -3.10
N GLY A 46 19.46 12.10 -3.81
CA GLY A 46 18.21 11.39 -3.94
C GLY A 46 16.99 12.27 -4.20
N THR A 47 15.85 11.63 -4.39
CA THR A 47 14.55 12.26 -4.64
C THR A 47 13.48 11.55 -3.82
N VAL A 48 12.68 12.30 -3.05
CA VAL A 48 11.47 11.74 -2.43
C VAL A 48 10.30 11.95 -3.38
N ASN A 49 9.72 10.83 -3.84
CA ASN A 49 8.52 10.79 -4.66
C ASN A 49 7.36 10.36 -3.78
N THR A 50 6.59 11.32 -3.26
CA THR A 50 5.48 11.13 -2.31
C THR A 50 5.93 10.45 -1.00
N ASP A 51 6.10 9.13 -1.01
CA ASP A 51 6.43 8.28 0.12
C ASP A 51 7.66 7.38 -0.14
N THR A 52 8.34 7.54 -1.28
CA THR A 52 9.48 6.72 -1.68
C THR A 52 10.73 7.57 -1.90
N LEU A 53 11.80 7.29 -1.15
CA LEU A 53 13.14 7.87 -1.40
C LEU A 53 13.89 7.04 -2.44
N THR A 54 14.10 7.62 -3.63
CA THR A 54 14.94 7.05 -4.68
C THR A 54 16.36 7.57 -4.58
N LEU A 55 17.33 6.67 -4.54
CA LEU A 55 18.75 6.98 -4.43
C LEU A 55 19.49 6.67 -5.74
N PRO A 56 20.47 7.50 -6.17
CA PRO A 56 21.30 7.22 -7.33
C PRO A 56 22.50 6.30 -7.01
N PHE A 57 22.61 5.81 -5.78
CA PHE A 57 23.69 4.97 -5.29
C PHE A 57 23.16 3.94 -4.27
N ARG A 58 23.99 2.94 -3.97
CA ARG A 58 23.73 1.99 -2.89
C ARG A 58 24.02 2.63 -1.53
N ALA A 59 23.06 2.54 -0.63
CA ALA A 59 23.23 2.92 0.78
C ALA A 59 23.47 1.68 1.63
N ASP A 60 24.30 1.79 2.67
CA ASP A 60 24.58 0.70 3.61
C ASP A 60 23.95 0.88 4.99
N ALA A 61 23.38 2.06 5.25
CA ALA A 61 22.67 2.38 6.48
C ALA A 61 21.65 3.49 6.24
N PHE A 62 20.63 3.55 7.09
CA PHE A 62 19.70 4.68 7.18
C PHE A 62 19.51 5.12 8.63
N GLN A 63 19.12 6.37 8.81
CA GLN A 63 18.70 6.96 10.08
C GLN A 63 17.40 7.72 9.85
N TYR A 64 16.53 7.71 10.84
CA TYR A 64 15.27 8.43 10.78
C TYR A 64 15.09 9.35 11.98
N ARG A 65 14.26 10.37 11.79
CA ARG A 65 13.78 11.27 12.84
C ARG A 65 12.26 11.31 12.76
N VAL A 66 11.62 11.15 13.91
CA VAL A 66 10.17 11.35 14.03
C VAL A 66 9.92 12.52 14.95
N THR A 67 9.11 13.48 14.49
CA THR A 67 8.60 14.54 15.34
C THR A 67 7.10 14.33 15.49
N ALA A 68 6.67 13.99 16.70
CA ALA A 68 5.26 13.81 17.01
C ALA A 68 4.70 15.10 17.64
N GLY A 69 3.61 15.59 17.07
CA GLY A 69 2.83 16.66 17.64
C GLY A 69 2.31 16.36 19.05
N ALA A 70 2.04 17.40 19.84
CA ALA A 70 1.54 17.23 21.21
C ALA A 70 0.27 16.37 21.24
N GLY A 71 0.28 15.34 22.10
CA GLY A 71 -0.83 14.39 22.25
C GLY A 71 -0.83 13.24 21.24
N LEU A 72 0.05 13.23 20.23
CA LEU A 72 0.21 12.08 19.33
C LEU A 72 1.10 11.01 19.96
N GLN A 73 0.66 9.76 19.87
CA GLN A 73 1.45 8.58 20.22
C GLN A 73 1.81 7.81 18.96
N VAL A 74 3.10 7.57 18.76
CA VAL A 74 3.60 6.73 17.67
C VAL A 74 3.65 5.29 18.17
N ARG A 75 2.78 4.43 17.65
CA ARG A 75 2.71 3.01 18.05
C ARG A 75 3.52 2.08 17.14
N LEU A 76 3.65 2.45 15.87
CA LEU A 76 4.38 1.68 14.87
C LEU A 76 5.02 2.61 13.85
N LEU A 77 6.25 2.29 13.46
CA LEU A 77 6.94 2.86 12.32
C LEU A 77 7.55 1.70 11.53
N SER A 78 7.25 1.64 10.23
CA SER A 78 7.75 0.61 9.32
C SER A 78 8.51 1.26 8.18
N PHE A 79 9.68 0.71 7.86
CA PHE A 79 10.49 1.11 6.72
C PHE A 79 10.77 -0.10 5.85
N ASN A 80 10.68 0.09 4.53
CA ASN A 80 11.11 -0.90 3.56
C ASN A 80 12.32 -0.36 2.81
N THR A 81 13.37 -1.16 2.73
CA THR A 81 14.55 -0.87 1.91
C THR A 81 14.61 -1.85 0.76
N SER A 82 15.01 -1.40 -0.42
CA SER A 82 15.13 -2.26 -1.60
C SER A 82 16.50 -2.13 -2.25
N ASP A 83 17.07 -3.27 -2.63
CA ASP A 83 18.20 -3.34 -3.56
C ASP A 83 17.64 -3.71 -4.94
N THR A 84 17.79 -2.81 -5.92
CA THR A 84 17.27 -3.02 -7.28
C THR A 84 17.95 -4.19 -7.99
N ALA A 85 19.16 -4.57 -7.58
CA ALA A 85 19.86 -5.74 -8.11
C ALA A 85 19.21 -7.07 -7.69
N LEU A 86 18.46 -7.07 -6.59
CA LEU A 86 17.74 -8.25 -6.08
C LEU A 86 16.29 -8.32 -6.57
N ARG A 87 15.90 -7.41 -7.48
CA ARG A 87 14.55 -7.37 -8.01
C ARG A 87 14.25 -8.68 -8.73
N PHE A 88 13.09 -9.26 -8.44
CA PHE A 88 12.59 -10.51 -9.04
C PHE A 88 13.34 -11.79 -8.69
N ARG A 89 14.31 -11.76 -7.77
CA ARG A 89 15.06 -12.97 -7.37
C ARG A 89 14.13 -14.12 -7.01
N ASP A 90 13.03 -13.81 -6.32
CA ASP A 90 12.08 -14.80 -5.79
C ASP A 90 10.80 -14.90 -6.64
N GLN A 91 10.71 -14.20 -7.78
CA GLN A 91 9.55 -14.26 -8.67
C GLN A 91 9.36 -15.67 -9.24
N GLY A 92 8.11 -16.14 -9.31
CA GLY A 92 7.79 -17.48 -9.80
C GLY A 92 8.11 -18.59 -8.79
N ALA A 93 8.42 -18.24 -7.54
CA ALA A 93 8.55 -19.22 -6.46
C ALA A 93 7.30 -20.11 -6.40
N ALA A 94 7.53 -21.42 -6.28
CA ALA A 94 6.46 -22.40 -6.22
C ALA A 94 5.50 -22.08 -5.05
N GLY A 95 4.21 -22.01 -5.37
CA GLY A 95 3.18 -21.78 -4.37
C GLY A 95 3.04 -22.94 -3.39
N GLN A 96 2.35 -22.67 -2.29
CA GLN A 96 2.08 -23.61 -1.23
C GLN A 96 0.67 -24.16 -1.38
N ALA A 97 0.53 -25.38 -1.89
CA ALA A 97 -0.78 -25.99 -2.14
C ALA A 97 -1.69 -26.01 -0.88
N ALA A 98 -1.11 -26.10 0.32
CA ALA A 98 -1.85 -26.02 1.59
C ALA A 98 -2.48 -24.64 1.87
N ALA A 99 -2.02 -23.57 1.21
CA ALA A 99 -2.57 -22.23 1.30
C ALA A 99 -3.61 -21.92 0.21
N TRP A 100 -3.82 -22.84 -0.74
CA TRP A 100 -4.76 -22.68 -1.84
C TRP A 100 -6.17 -23.10 -1.46
N ASN A 101 -7.13 -22.83 -2.35
CA ASN A 101 -8.56 -23.06 -2.13
C ASN A 101 -9.09 -22.41 -0.83
N ARG A 102 -8.52 -21.26 -0.47
CA ARG A 102 -8.87 -20.50 0.73
C ARG A 102 -9.02 -19.04 0.36
N VAL A 103 -10.21 -18.48 0.66
CA VAL A 103 -10.55 -17.09 0.40
C VAL A 103 -11.15 -16.50 1.68
N LEU A 104 -10.54 -15.43 2.17
CA LEU A 104 -11.02 -14.67 3.32
C LEU A 104 -12.30 -13.90 2.94
N ASN A 105 -13.26 -13.85 3.85
CA ASN A 105 -14.52 -13.14 3.65
C ASN A 105 -14.37 -11.62 3.89
N VAL A 106 -13.55 -10.97 3.07
CA VAL A 106 -13.39 -9.51 3.07
C VAL A 106 -14.63 -8.87 2.40
N PRO A 107 -15.27 -7.87 3.01
CA PRO A 107 -16.40 -7.18 2.39
C PRO A 107 -15.97 -6.57 1.06
N GLY A 108 -16.77 -6.78 0.01
CA GLY A 108 -16.51 -6.22 -1.31
C GLY A 108 -17.05 -4.81 -1.41
N LEU A 109 -16.19 -3.84 -1.78
CA LEU A 109 -16.59 -2.45 -1.99
C LEU A 109 -16.06 -1.95 -3.33
N SER A 110 -16.94 -1.34 -4.12
CA SER A 110 -16.62 -0.68 -5.37
C SER A 110 -16.39 0.81 -5.15
N GLN A 111 -15.33 1.34 -5.74
CA GLN A 111 -15.10 2.78 -5.81
C GLN A 111 -15.99 3.44 -6.87
N MET A 112 -16.47 2.70 -7.86
CA MET A 112 -17.18 3.23 -9.03
C MET A 112 -18.63 3.63 -8.74
N ILE A 113 -19.17 3.25 -7.58
CA ILE A 113 -20.51 3.68 -7.14
C ILE A 113 -20.53 5.14 -6.65
N TYR A 114 -19.36 5.76 -6.47
CA TYR A 114 -19.22 7.14 -6.01
C TYR A 114 -18.85 8.04 -7.21
N PRO A 115 -19.81 8.72 -7.84
CA PRO A 115 -19.53 9.56 -9.01
C PRO A 115 -18.61 10.74 -8.67
N ASP A 116 -18.63 11.21 -7.42
CA ASP A 116 -17.89 12.39 -6.96
C ASP A 116 -16.43 12.10 -6.57
N GLY A 117 -15.69 11.43 -7.46
CA GLY A 117 -14.25 11.16 -7.30
C GLY A 117 -13.87 9.70 -7.06
N GLY A 118 -14.85 8.80 -6.96
CA GLY A 118 -14.65 7.36 -6.84
C GLY A 118 -13.63 6.73 -7.80
N PRO A 119 -13.56 7.10 -9.09
CA PRO A 119 -12.60 6.52 -10.04
C PRO A 119 -11.11 6.59 -9.65
N VAL A 120 -10.73 7.43 -8.66
CA VAL A 120 -9.35 7.53 -8.15
C VAL A 120 -9.21 7.07 -6.68
N TRP A 121 -10.21 6.39 -6.12
CA TRP A 121 -10.28 5.97 -4.71
C TRP A 121 -9.90 4.50 -4.46
N CYS A 122 -9.10 3.88 -5.32
CA CYS A 122 -8.74 2.46 -5.19
C CYS A 122 -8.11 2.13 -3.81
N SER A 123 -7.19 2.98 -3.33
CA SER A 123 -6.56 2.80 -2.01
C SER A 123 -7.52 3.02 -0.83
N PRO A 124 -8.25 4.14 -0.69
CA PRO A 124 -9.21 4.31 0.41
C PRO A 124 -10.36 3.30 0.39
N THR A 125 -10.77 2.83 -0.79
CA THR A 125 -11.74 1.73 -0.91
C THR A 125 -11.15 0.42 -0.36
N SER A 126 -9.88 0.13 -0.68
CA SER A 126 -9.17 -1.03 -0.15
C SER A 126 -8.97 -0.95 1.37
N VAL A 127 -8.63 0.22 1.91
CA VAL A 127 -8.58 0.44 3.38
C VAL A 127 -9.94 0.20 4.02
N SER A 128 -11.03 0.68 3.41
CA SER A 128 -12.40 0.46 3.91
C SER A 128 -12.78 -1.02 3.93
N MET A 129 -12.38 -1.78 2.90
CA MET A 129 -12.58 -3.25 2.86
C MET A 129 -11.82 -3.95 3.98
N LEU A 130 -10.55 -3.59 4.21
CA LEU A 130 -9.71 -4.16 5.27
C LEU A 130 -10.25 -3.82 6.67
N LEU A 131 -10.66 -2.58 6.89
CA LEU A 131 -11.30 -2.15 8.14
C LEU A 131 -12.61 -2.92 8.40
N GLY A 132 -13.43 -3.09 7.37
CA GLY A 132 -14.66 -3.89 7.44
C GLY A 132 -14.42 -5.38 7.72
N PHE A 133 -13.33 -5.96 7.19
CA PHE A 133 -12.93 -7.33 7.52
C PHE A 133 -12.67 -7.51 9.03
N TRP A 134 -12.02 -6.52 9.65
CA TRP A 134 -11.77 -6.46 11.09
C TRP A 134 -12.94 -5.89 11.92
N LYS A 135 -14.17 -5.93 11.39
CA LYS A 135 -15.40 -5.49 12.08
C LYS A 135 -15.40 -4.03 12.52
N ASN A 136 -14.63 -3.18 11.86
CA ASN A 136 -14.63 -1.75 12.06
C ASN A 136 -14.98 -1.00 10.75
N PRO A 137 -16.21 -1.14 10.22
CA PRO A 137 -16.55 -0.61 8.91
C PRO A 137 -16.48 0.92 8.87
N VAL A 138 -15.85 1.44 7.82
CA VAL A 138 -15.78 2.86 7.49
C VAL A 138 -16.32 3.07 6.08
N ARG A 139 -17.03 4.17 5.85
CA ARG A 139 -17.52 4.55 4.52
C ARG A 139 -16.35 4.99 3.63
N VAL A 140 -16.35 4.57 2.37
CA VAL A 140 -15.30 4.92 1.40
C VAL A 140 -15.03 6.43 1.30
N PRO A 141 -16.04 7.32 1.23
CA PRO A 141 -15.80 8.77 1.20
C PRO A 141 -15.09 9.31 2.45
N ASP A 142 -15.33 8.71 3.62
CA ASP A 142 -14.71 9.13 4.88
C ASP A 142 -13.24 8.71 4.91
N ALA A 143 -12.94 7.48 4.44
CA ALA A 143 -11.58 7.02 4.22
C ALA A 143 -10.85 7.89 3.18
N ALA A 144 -11.48 8.21 2.04
CA ALA A 144 -10.90 9.07 1.02
C ALA A 144 -10.53 10.44 1.60
N LYS A 145 -11.48 11.12 2.26
CA LYS A 145 -11.21 12.39 2.94
C LYS A 145 -10.05 12.29 3.95
N ALA A 146 -9.97 11.16 4.66
CA ALA A 146 -8.96 10.91 5.67
C ALA A 146 -7.61 10.38 5.14
N THR A 147 -7.48 10.10 3.82
CA THR A 147 -6.22 9.66 3.21
C THR A 147 -5.73 10.53 2.04
N PHE A 148 -6.50 11.51 1.58
CA PHE A 148 -6.07 12.47 0.54
C PHE A 148 -4.77 13.20 0.90
N ASP A 149 -3.80 13.18 -0.02
CA ASP A 149 -2.52 13.88 0.09
C ASP A 149 -2.59 15.19 -0.72
N ALA A 150 -2.42 16.33 -0.07
CA ALA A 150 -2.61 17.64 -0.69
C ALA A 150 -1.52 18.01 -1.70
N VAL A 151 -0.29 17.49 -1.55
CA VAL A 151 0.81 17.78 -2.49
C VAL A 151 0.81 16.80 -3.64
N TYR A 152 0.59 15.51 -3.37
CA TYR A 152 0.41 14.51 -4.42
C TYR A 152 -0.91 14.68 -5.19
N GLN A 153 -1.90 15.35 -4.59
CA GLN A 153 -3.26 15.53 -5.12
C GLN A 153 -3.97 14.20 -5.41
N GLY A 154 -3.79 13.21 -4.53
CA GLY A 154 -4.37 11.89 -4.70
C GLY A 154 -4.32 11.04 -3.44
N PHE A 155 -4.62 9.75 -3.58
CA PHE A 155 -4.79 8.81 -2.46
C PHE A 155 -3.73 7.70 -2.43
N GLY A 156 -2.71 7.83 -3.28
CA GLY A 156 -1.65 6.85 -3.50
C GLY A 156 -0.49 6.92 -2.51
N ASN A 157 -0.59 7.70 -1.43
CA ASN A 157 0.41 7.73 -0.34
C ASN A 157 0.14 6.59 0.65
N TRP A 158 1.00 5.56 0.68
CA TRP A 158 0.74 4.31 1.40
C TRP A 158 0.84 4.49 2.92
N PRO A 159 1.84 5.22 3.45
CA PRO A 159 1.86 5.61 4.85
C PRO A 159 0.60 6.34 5.31
N PHE A 160 -0.03 7.18 4.48
CA PHE A 160 -1.24 7.89 4.89
C PHE A 160 -2.44 6.94 5.05
N ASN A 161 -2.56 5.95 4.16
CA ASN A 161 -3.60 4.93 4.25
C ASN A 161 -3.41 4.03 5.48
N THR A 162 -2.18 3.59 5.75
CA THR A 162 -1.87 2.75 6.93
C THR A 162 -1.98 3.53 8.24
N ALA A 163 -1.53 4.79 8.28
CA ALA A 163 -1.71 5.66 9.44
C ALA A 163 -3.21 5.92 9.72
N TYR A 164 -4.03 6.10 8.68
CA TYR A 164 -5.48 6.21 8.86
C TYR A 164 -6.07 4.93 9.46
N ALA A 165 -5.74 3.74 8.95
CA ALA A 165 -6.16 2.48 9.58
C ALA A 165 -5.70 2.38 11.05
N GLY A 166 -4.52 2.91 11.36
CA GLY A 166 -4.01 3.10 12.73
C GLY A 166 -4.93 3.93 13.62
N THR A 167 -5.46 5.04 13.13
CA THR A 167 -6.44 5.86 13.87
C THR A 167 -7.77 5.17 14.10
N GLN A 168 -8.07 4.15 13.30
CA GLN A 168 -9.24 3.31 13.45
C GLN A 168 -8.97 2.09 14.36
N GLY A 169 -7.86 2.08 15.12
CA GLY A 169 -7.58 1.06 16.12
C GLY A 169 -6.94 -0.23 15.59
N LEU A 170 -6.58 -0.28 14.31
CA LEU A 170 -5.79 -1.39 13.76
C LEU A 170 -4.29 -1.11 13.86
N GLN A 171 -3.49 -2.17 13.77
CA GLN A 171 -2.11 -2.07 13.39
C GLN A 171 -2.01 -2.19 11.86
N ALA A 172 -1.31 -1.25 11.21
CA ALA A 172 -1.14 -1.28 9.77
C ALA A 172 0.27 -0.83 9.37
N PHE A 173 0.83 -1.51 8.37
CA PHE A 173 2.16 -1.18 7.87
C PHE A 173 2.30 -1.52 6.39
N VAL A 174 3.15 -0.76 5.72
CA VAL A 174 3.61 -1.06 4.37
C VAL A 174 4.73 -2.10 4.48
N THR A 175 4.70 -3.09 3.59
CA THR A 175 5.73 -4.12 3.45
C THR A 175 6.01 -4.42 1.99
N ARG A 176 7.07 -5.17 1.73
CA ARG A 176 7.46 -5.65 0.42
C ARG A 176 7.58 -7.18 0.43
N MET A 177 7.00 -7.82 -0.57
CA MET A 177 7.06 -9.26 -0.77
C MET A 177 7.81 -9.58 -2.07
N GLY A 178 8.53 -10.70 -2.09
CA GLY A 178 9.29 -11.16 -3.25
C GLY A 178 8.46 -12.00 -4.23
N SER A 179 7.36 -12.59 -3.76
CA SER A 179 6.49 -13.47 -4.54
C SER A 179 5.08 -13.62 -3.95
N LEU A 180 4.17 -14.24 -4.69
CA LEU A 180 2.87 -14.69 -4.18
C LEU A 180 3.01 -15.79 -3.13
N ARG A 181 4.14 -16.50 -3.07
CA ARG A 181 4.42 -17.45 -1.97
C ARG A 181 4.51 -16.72 -0.62
N ASP A 182 5.06 -15.52 -0.60
CA ASP A 182 5.09 -14.70 0.62
C ASP A 182 3.66 -14.24 0.98
N ALA A 183 2.87 -13.84 -0.02
CA ALA A 183 1.47 -13.45 0.19
C ALA A 183 0.60 -14.61 0.74
N GLU A 184 0.84 -15.84 0.29
CA GLU A 184 0.22 -17.05 0.84
C GLU A 184 0.46 -17.21 2.35
N ALA A 185 1.65 -16.84 2.84
CA ALA A 185 1.97 -16.95 4.26
C ALA A 185 1.13 -15.97 5.13
N TYR A 186 0.86 -14.76 4.65
CA TYR A 186 -0.02 -13.80 5.33
C TYR A 186 -1.48 -14.26 5.29
N LEU A 187 -1.95 -14.69 4.12
CA LEU A 187 -3.32 -15.17 3.93
C LEU A 187 -3.60 -16.45 4.74
N GLY A 188 -2.61 -17.33 4.88
CA GLY A 188 -2.68 -18.51 5.75
C GLY A 188 -2.94 -18.16 7.22
N GLN A 189 -2.43 -17.00 7.66
CA GLN A 189 -2.67 -16.43 9.00
C GLN A 189 -3.96 -15.59 9.08
N GLY A 190 -4.76 -15.54 8.02
CA GLY A 190 -6.00 -14.75 8.01
C GLY A 190 -5.78 -13.25 7.82
N LEU A 191 -4.64 -12.83 7.28
CA LEU A 191 -4.31 -11.43 7.03
C LEU A 191 -4.52 -11.10 5.53
N PRO A 192 -5.62 -10.42 5.15
CA PRO A 192 -5.78 -9.92 3.78
C PRO A 192 -4.79 -8.80 3.49
N LEU A 193 -4.42 -8.65 2.22
CA LEU A 193 -3.37 -7.73 1.79
C LEU A 193 -3.93 -6.72 0.79
N ALA A 194 -3.70 -5.43 0.98
CA ALA A 194 -3.84 -4.49 -0.12
C ALA A 194 -2.56 -4.50 -0.94
N VAL A 195 -2.67 -4.82 -2.22
CA VAL A 195 -1.56 -4.92 -3.17
C VAL A 195 -1.74 -3.93 -4.28
N SER A 196 -0.64 -3.39 -4.80
CA SER A 196 -0.67 -2.45 -5.92
C SER A 196 -0.15 -3.10 -7.18
N VAL A 197 -0.87 -2.95 -8.29
CA VAL A 197 -0.40 -3.39 -9.61
C VAL A 197 -0.31 -2.20 -10.55
N ARG A 198 0.51 -2.33 -11.59
CA ARG A 198 0.45 -1.47 -12.79
C ARG A 198 0.42 -2.36 -14.01
N PHE A 199 -0.28 -1.92 -15.05
CA PHE A 199 -0.46 -2.69 -16.27
C PHE A 199 -0.90 -1.79 -17.42
N GLY A 200 -0.46 -2.11 -18.62
CA GLY A 200 -0.94 -1.56 -19.88
C GLY A 200 -2.17 -2.29 -20.41
N ALA A 201 -2.63 -1.83 -21.58
CA ALA A 201 -3.77 -2.40 -22.29
C ALA A 201 -3.60 -3.91 -22.53
N GLY A 202 -4.54 -4.70 -22.03
CA GLY A 202 -4.61 -6.15 -22.24
C GLY A 202 -3.65 -6.99 -21.39
N GLU A 203 -2.79 -6.38 -20.58
CA GLU A 203 -1.81 -7.14 -19.77
C GLU A 203 -2.46 -7.86 -18.57
N LEU A 204 -3.55 -7.30 -18.02
CA LEU A 204 -4.33 -7.91 -16.94
C LEU A 204 -5.72 -8.35 -17.46
N PRO A 205 -5.87 -9.60 -17.94
CA PRO A 205 -7.12 -10.07 -18.51
C PRO A 205 -8.23 -10.16 -17.45
N GLY A 206 -9.47 -9.81 -17.83
CA GLY A 206 -10.64 -9.88 -16.95
C GLY A 206 -10.74 -8.75 -15.91
N GLY A 207 -9.78 -7.82 -15.89
CA GLY A 207 -9.84 -6.63 -15.04
C GLY A 207 -10.90 -5.61 -15.49
N PRO A 208 -11.39 -4.76 -14.58
CA PRO A 208 -12.37 -3.72 -14.89
C PRO A 208 -11.74 -2.50 -15.57
N LEU A 209 -10.43 -2.34 -15.43
CA LEU A 209 -9.66 -1.25 -16.02
C LEU A 209 -8.92 -1.77 -17.24
N THR A 210 -8.83 -0.94 -18.28
CA THR A 210 -8.05 -1.26 -19.47
C THR A 210 -6.56 -1.06 -19.24
N TRP A 211 -6.15 -0.11 -18.40
CA TRP A 211 -4.77 0.16 -18.02
C TRP A 211 -4.70 0.82 -16.63
N SER A 212 -3.53 0.84 -16.00
CA SER A 212 -3.25 1.61 -14.78
C SER A 212 -1.77 1.86 -14.56
N ASP A 213 -1.42 3.08 -14.14
CA ASP A 213 -0.11 3.46 -13.59
C ASP A 213 -0.02 3.32 -12.05
N GLY A 214 -1.00 2.64 -11.45
CA GLY A 214 -1.09 2.37 -10.02
C GLY A 214 -2.51 2.06 -9.60
N HIS A 215 -2.81 0.78 -9.34
CA HIS A 215 -4.12 0.33 -8.90
C HIS A 215 -4.00 -0.53 -7.66
N VAL A 216 -4.69 -0.15 -6.58
CA VAL A 216 -4.72 -0.92 -5.33
C VAL A 216 -5.97 -1.79 -5.29
N MET A 217 -5.78 -3.05 -4.94
CA MET A 217 -6.85 -4.03 -4.74
C MET A 217 -6.55 -4.89 -3.51
N VAL A 218 -7.56 -5.55 -2.96
CA VAL A 218 -7.37 -6.41 -1.78
C VAL A 218 -7.23 -7.86 -2.24
N LEU A 219 -6.05 -8.44 -2.06
CA LEU A 219 -5.82 -9.88 -2.19
C LEU A 219 -6.46 -10.58 -0.97
N THR A 220 -7.41 -11.46 -1.28
CA THR A 220 -8.27 -12.14 -0.29
C THR A 220 -7.96 -13.62 -0.15
N GLY A 221 -7.19 -14.21 -1.07
CA GLY A 221 -6.90 -15.63 -1.04
C GLY A 221 -6.41 -16.18 -2.37
N PHE A 222 -6.51 -17.49 -2.53
CA PHE A 222 -6.18 -18.21 -3.75
C PHE A 222 -7.24 -19.27 -4.06
N ASP A 223 -7.50 -19.50 -5.36
CA ASP A 223 -8.35 -20.60 -5.81
C ASP A 223 -7.64 -21.97 -5.67
N ALA A 224 -8.30 -23.05 -6.10
CA ALA A 224 -7.74 -24.41 -6.01
C ALA A 224 -6.50 -24.64 -6.90
N GLN A 225 -6.26 -23.77 -7.88
CA GLN A 225 -5.12 -23.82 -8.80
C GLN A 225 -4.00 -22.86 -8.37
N GLY A 226 -4.16 -22.16 -7.24
CA GLY A 226 -3.16 -21.20 -6.74
C GLY A 226 -3.20 -19.84 -7.44
N ASN A 227 -4.29 -19.52 -8.13
CA ASN A 227 -4.49 -18.20 -8.72
C ASN A 227 -4.98 -17.21 -7.66
N PRO A 228 -4.44 -15.98 -7.61
CA PRO A 228 -4.86 -14.96 -6.65
C PRO A 228 -6.32 -14.57 -6.85
N VAL A 229 -7.06 -14.55 -5.74
CA VAL A 229 -8.45 -14.06 -5.64
C VAL A 229 -8.44 -12.71 -4.95
N VAL A 230 -8.93 -11.68 -5.64
CA VAL A 230 -8.92 -10.30 -5.17
C VAL A 230 -10.35 -9.74 -5.06
N ASN A 231 -10.53 -8.73 -4.22
CA ASN A 231 -11.58 -7.74 -4.36
C ASN A 231 -10.97 -6.51 -5.05
N ASP A 232 -11.35 -6.28 -6.30
CA ASP A 232 -10.87 -5.17 -7.12
C ASP A 232 -11.90 -4.02 -7.11
N PRO A 233 -11.55 -2.86 -6.49
CA PRO A 233 -12.48 -1.78 -6.22
C PRO A 233 -12.97 -1.09 -7.49
N ALA A 234 -12.28 -1.20 -8.62
CA ALA A 234 -12.70 -0.57 -9.88
C ALA A 234 -13.85 -1.32 -10.58
N ALA A 235 -14.41 -2.38 -9.97
CA ALA A 235 -15.61 -3.02 -10.49
C ALA A 235 -16.84 -2.08 -10.50
N PRO A 236 -17.84 -2.32 -11.36
CA PRO A 236 -19.02 -1.44 -11.47
C PRO A 236 -19.95 -1.48 -10.25
N SER A 237 -19.84 -2.49 -9.37
CA SER A 237 -20.62 -2.60 -8.14
C SER A 237 -19.93 -3.49 -7.11
N ASP A 238 -20.33 -3.38 -5.84
CA ASP A 238 -19.82 -4.18 -4.71
C ASP A 238 -19.91 -5.69 -4.99
N ALA A 239 -21.01 -6.14 -5.60
CA ALA A 239 -21.22 -7.55 -5.94
C ALA A 239 -20.28 -8.08 -7.05
N LYS A 240 -19.57 -7.19 -7.75
CA LYS A 240 -18.71 -7.53 -8.90
C LYS A 240 -17.22 -7.30 -8.64
N VAL A 241 -16.82 -6.97 -7.41
CA VAL A 241 -15.40 -6.73 -7.08
C VAL A 241 -14.56 -8.00 -7.07
N LYS A 242 -15.16 -9.13 -6.69
CA LYS A 242 -14.42 -10.39 -6.55
C LYS A 242 -13.99 -10.91 -7.92
N ARG A 243 -12.69 -11.16 -8.08
CA ARG A 243 -12.08 -11.66 -9.32
C ARG A 243 -10.93 -12.61 -9.01
N THR A 244 -10.62 -13.47 -9.97
CA THR A 244 -9.45 -14.34 -9.96
C THR A 244 -8.60 -14.02 -11.17
N TYR A 245 -7.29 -13.84 -10.98
CA TYR A 245 -6.35 -13.53 -12.06
C TYR A 245 -5.34 -14.66 -12.25
N PRO A 246 -4.85 -14.92 -13.48
CA PRO A 246 -3.79 -15.90 -13.70
C PRO A 246 -2.55 -15.58 -12.86
N ARG A 247 -2.08 -16.55 -12.05
CA ARG A 247 -1.01 -16.37 -11.06
C ARG A 247 0.23 -15.66 -11.63
N ALA A 248 0.80 -16.21 -12.70
CA ALA A 248 2.03 -15.69 -13.30
C ALA A 248 1.87 -14.27 -13.85
N THR A 249 0.71 -13.96 -14.44
CA THR A 249 0.40 -12.62 -14.95
C THR A 249 0.28 -11.63 -13.80
N PHE A 250 -0.49 -11.98 -12.76
CA PHE A 250 -0.69 -11.11 -11.61
C PHE A 250 0.62 -10.84 -10.85
N GLU A 251 1.38 -11.90 -10.54
CA GLU A 251 2.66 -11.78 -9.83
C GLU A 251 3.64 -10.90 -10.60
N ARG A 252 3.76 -11.12 -11.92
CA ARG A 252 4.60 -10.29 -12.78
C ARG A 252 4.20 -8.82 -12.68
N LEU A 253 2.92 -8.48 -12.78
CA LEU A 253 2.47 -7.07 -12.76
C LEU A 253 2.63 -6.42 -11.38
N TRP A 254 2.42 -7.18 -10.30
CA TRP A 254 2.63 -6.74 -8.93
C TRP A 254 4.12 -6.49 -8.62
N LEU A 255 5.00 -7.42 -8.98
CA LEU A 255 6.44 -7.30 -8.74
C LEU A 255 7.09 -6.28 -9.71
N ASN A 256 6.76 -6.35 -11.01
CA ASN A 256 7.44 -5.57 -12.07
C ASN A 256 7.19 -4.08 -12.03
N HIS A 257 6.25 -3.63 -11.21
CA HIS A 257 5.92 -2.21 -11.19
C HIS A 257 5.76 -1.65 -9.79
N ALA A 258 5.06 -2.35 -8.90
CA ALA A 258 4.95 -1.96 -7.50
C ALA A 258 6.04 -2.58 -6.63
N GLY A 259 6.93 -3.41 -7.18
CA GLY A 259 8.01 -4.02 -6.42
C GLY A 259 7.54 -5.03 -5.38
N GLY A 260 6.33 -5.59 -5.52
CA GLY A 260 5.76 -6.48 -4.51
C GLY A 260 5.31 -5.75 -3.25
N MET A 261 5.10 -4.43 -3.34
CA MET A 261 4.63 -3.64 -2.22
C MET A 261 3.18 -4.03 -1.88
N ALA A 262 2.93 -4.17 -0.59
CA ALA A 262 1.62 -4.38 -0.01
C ALA A 262 1.48 -3.52 1.25
N TYR A 263 0.26 -3.25 1.70
CA TYR A 263 0.06 -2.94 3.11
C TYR A 263 -0.80 -3.99 3.80
N VAL A 264 -0.40 -4.29 5.02
CA VAL A 264 -0.99 -5.28 5.91
C VAL A 264 -1.77 -4.54 6.98
N THR A 265 -2.93 -5.07 7.36
CA THR A 265 -3.70 -4.60 8.51
C THR A 265 -4.05 -5.78 9.41
N ALA A 266 -3.95 -5.57 10.72
CA ALA A 266 -4.26 -6.56 11.74
C ALA A 266 -4.85 -5.87 12.97
N PRO A 267 -5.55 -6.59 13.86
CA PRO A 267 -5.86 -6.10 15.19
C PRO A 267 -4.58 -5.66 15.91
N ALA A 268 -4.67 -4.61 16.73
CA ALA A 268 -3.57 -4.26 17.62
C ALA A 268 -3.35 -5.40 18.65
N PRO A 269 -2.09 -5.70 19.02
CA PRO A 269 -1.77 -6.71 20.03
C PRO A 269 -2.30 -6.35 21.42
#